data_AF-A0A660RHM4-F1
#
_entry.id   AF-A0A660RHM4-F1
#
_cell.length_a   1.000
_cell.length_b   1.000
_cell.length_c   1.000
_cell.angle_alpha   90.00
_cell.angle_beta   90.00
_cell.angle_gamma   90.00
#
_symmetry.space_group_name_H-M   'P 1'
#
loop_
_entity.id
_entity.type
_entity.pdbx_description
1 polymer ?
#
loop_
_entity_poly.entity_id
_entity_poly.type
_entity_poly.pdbx_seq_one_letter_code
_entity_poly.pdbx_strand_id
1 'polypeptide(L)' 'IVDMLNEKLQRLREIFRGEAQFIVDRDVDMIIVKIKDKETGELIRQIPPEVAVKLARNIAEFMGILLDELA' A
#
# COMPACT_ATOMS: atom_id res chain seq x y z
N ILE A 1 5.96 -8.37 29.25
CA ILE A 1 4.61 -7.93 28.77
C ILE A 1 4.59 -6.43 28.53
N VAL A 2 5.01 -5.62 29.51
CA VAL A 2 5.03 -4.15 29.43
C VAL A 2 5.90 -3.63 28.27
N ASP A 3 7.07 -4.22 28.02
CA ASP A 3 7.96 -3.79 26.93
C ASP A 3 7.34 -4.03 25.54
N MET A 4 6.72 -5.21 25.36
CA MET A 4 6.01 -5.58 24.13
C MET A 4 4.81 -4.65 23.85
N LEU A 5 4.16 -4.15 24.91
CA LEU A 5 3.06 -3.20 24.80
C LEU A 5 3.58 -1.82 24.37
N ASN A 6 4.71 -1.38 24.94
CA ASN A 6 5.35 -0.12 24.56
C ASN A 6 5.81 -0.11 23.11
N GLU A 7 6.40 -1.20 22.61
CA GLU A 7 6.76 -1.32 21.19
C GLU A 7 5.53 -1.21 20.27
N LYS A 8 4.43 -1.89 20.63
CA LYS A 8 3.18 -1.80 19.87
C LYS A 8 2.58 -0.39 19.90
N LEU A 9 2.63 0.29 21.05
CA LEU A 9 2.15 1.67 21.20
C LEU A 9 3.01 2.68 20.42
N GLN A 10 4.32 2.50 20.36
CA GLN A 10 5.20 3.31 19.51
C GLN A 10 4.85 3.15 18.02
N ARG A 11 4.70 1.90 17.55
CA ARG A 11 4.27 1.63 16.17
C ARG A 11 2.91 2.23 15.85
N LEU A 12 1.96 2.20 16.80
CA LEU A 12 0.66 2.85 16.63
C LEU A 12 0.80 4.38 16.55
N ARG A 13 1.63 5.00 17.40
CA ARG A 13 1.88 6.45 17.33
C ARG A 13 2.49 6.88 15.99
N GLU A 14 3.39 6.09 15.41
CA GLU A 14 3.93 6.36 14.08
C GLU A 14 2.86 6.27 12.98
N ILE A 15 1.94 5.30 13.08
CA ILE A 15 0.80 5.18 12.16
C ILE A 15 -0.15 6.40 12.28
N PHE A 16 -0.41 6.88 13.51
CA PHE A 16 -1.31 8.02 13.76
C PHE A 16 -0.66 9.40 13.58
N ARG A 17 0.68 9.49 13.59
CA ARG A 17 1.42 10.71 13.22
C ARG A 17 1.23 11.05 11.74
N GLY A 18 1.09 10.04 10.89
CA GLY A 18 0.83 10.24 9.47
C GLY A 18 -0.63 10.55 9.13
N GLU A 19 -0.83 11.15 7.97
CA GLU A 19 -2.13 11.29 7.32
C GLU A 19 -2.33 10.15 6.31
N ALA A 20 -3.51 9.54 6.32
CA ALA A 20 -3.88 8.50 5.37
C ALA A 20 -4.50 9.12 4.12
N GLN A 21 -3.83 8.93 2.97
CA GLN A 21 -4.32 9.27 1.65
C GLN A 21 -4.81 8.01 0.94
N PHE A 22 -6.08 8.01 0.54
CA PHE A 22 -6.70 6.92 -0.21
C PHE A 22 -6.62 7.20 -1.71
N ILE A 23 -6.12 6.23 -2.47
CA ILE A 23 -5.98 6.29 -3.92
C ILE A 23 -6.62 5.02 -4.48
N VAL A 24 -7.49 5.17 -5.48
CA VAL A 24 -8.02 4.03 -6.23
C VAL A 24 -7.14 3.83 -7.45
N ASP A 25 -6.55 2.65 -7.56
CA ASP A 25 -5.75 2.21 -8.69
C ASP A 25 -6.65 1.47 -9.67
N ARG A 26 -6.96 2.12 -10.80
CA ARG A 26 -7.93 1.61 -11.78
C ARG A 26 -7.39 0.48 -12.65
N ASP A 27 -6.07 0.36 -12.75
CA ASP A 27 -5.44 -0.64 -13.62
C ASP A 27 -5.52 -2.04 -13.00
N VAL A 28 -5.52 -2.10 -11.67
CA VAL A 28 -5.60 -3.35 -10.89
C VAL A 28 -6.88 -3.46 -10.06
N ASP A 29 -7.77 -2.48 -10.15
CA ASP A 29 -8.98 -2.34 -9.33
C ASP A 29 -8.69 -2.53 -7.82
N MET A 30 -7.65 -1.84 -7.33
CA MET A 30 -7.20 -1.93 -5.94
C MET A 30 -7.23 -0.57 -5.25
N ILE A 31 -7.56 -0.60 -3.95
CA ILE A 31 -7.42 0.56 -3.08
C ILE A 31 -5.99 0.58 -2.53
N ILE A 32 -5.27 1.67 -2.81
CA ILE A 32 -3.95 1.96 -2.27
C ILE A 32 -4.09 3.03 -1.19
N VAL A 33 -3.68 2.69 0.02
CA VAL A 33 -3.59 3.61 1.15
C VAL A 33 -2.14 4.03 1.32
N LYS A 34 -1.86 5.33 1.25
CA LYS A 34 -0.54 5.91 1.53
C LYS A 34 -0.61 6.66 2.85
N ILE A 35 0.23 6.30 3.81
CA ILE A 35 0.44 7.02 5.06
C ILE A 35 1.62 7.96 4.83
N LYS A 36 1.39 9.26 4.93
CA LYS A 36 2.42 10.30 4.78
C LYS A 36 2.65 11.04 6.08
N ASP A 37 3.86 11.50 6.32
CA ASP A 37 4.16 12.41 7.43
C ASP A 37 3.37 13.72 7.26
N LYS A 38 2.72 14.20 8.32
CA LYS A 38 1.87 15.39 8.28
C LYS A 38 2.65 16.69 8.13
N GLU A 39 3.90 16.72 8.60
CA GLU A 39 4.73 17.92 8.61
C GLU A 39 5.54 18.02 7.32
N THR A 40 6.14 16.91 6.86
CA THR A 40 7.02 16.90 5.69
C THR A 40 6.34 16.43 4.40
N GLY A 41 5.23 15.68 4.50
CA GLY A 41 4.57 15.05 3.36
C GLY A 41 5.27 13.78 2.85
N GLU A 42 6.35 13.32 3.50
CA GLU A 42 7.11 12.13 3.10
C GLU A 42 6.27 10.85 3.25
N LEU A 43 6.42 9.90 2.31
CA LEU A 43 5.71 8.63 2.37
C LEU A 43 6.31 7.74 3.48
N ILE A 44 5.56 7.57 4.56
CA ILE A 44 5.92 6.68 5.66
C ILE A 44 5.63 5.23 5.27
N ARG A 45 4.45 4.96 4.69
CA ARG A 45 4.01 3.60 4.38
C ARG A 45 2.96 3.55 3.29
N GLN A 46 2.88 2.43 2.58
CA GLN A 46 1.80 2.10 1.65
C GLN A 46 1.18 0.75 1.99
N ILE A 47 -0.14 0.64 1.85
CA ILE A 47 -0.91 -0.59 2.03
C ILE A 47 -1.84 -0.73 0.82
N PRO A 48 -1.71 -1.78 0.00
CA PRO A 48 -0.68 -2.83 0.03
C PRO A 48 0.74 -2.28 -0.22
N PRO A 49 1.81 -3.01 0.16
CA PRO A 49 3.18 -2.60 -0.18
C PRO A 49 3.36 -2.45 -1.70
N GLU A 50 4.18 -1.48 -2.11
CA GLU A 50 4.43 -1.18 -3.53
C GLU A 50 4.83 -2.41 -4.36
N VAL A 51 5.64 -3.30 -3.79
CA VAL A 51 6.04 -4.56 -4.46
C VAL A 51 4.84 -5.47 -4.78
N ALA A 52 3.84 -5.50 -3.91
CA ALA A 52 2.62 -6.28 -4.13
C ALA A 52 1.75 -5.65 -5.22
N VAL A 53 1.65 -4.32 -5.23
CA VAL A 53 0.94 -3.57 -6.30
C VAL A 53 1.60 -3.83 -7.66
N LYS A 54 2.93 -3.74 -7.74
CA LYS A 54 3.69 -4.03 -8.98
C LYS A 54 3.49 -5.47 -9.45
N LEU A 55 3.52 -6.43 -8.53
CA LEU A 55 3.28 -7.82 -8.86
C LEU A 55 1.87 -8.03 -9.44
N ALA A 56 0.84 -7.44 -8.80
CA ALA A 56 -0.53 -7.50 -9.28
C ALA A 56 -0.68 -6.93 -10.70
N ARG A 57 -0.06 -5.77 -10.99
CA ARG A 57 -0.07 -5.17 -12.34
C ARG A 57 0.53 -6.12 -13.39
N ASN A 58 1.73 -6.66 -13.12
CA ASN A 58 2.40 -7.55 -14.06
C ASN A 58 1.58 -8.81 -14.34
N ILE A 59 0.90 -9.37 -13.33
CA ILE A 59 0.01 -10.52 -13.51
C ILE A 59 -1.21 -10.15 -14.36
N ALA A 60 -1.83 -8.99 -14.10
CA ALA A 60 -2.97 -8.51 -14.87
C ALA A 60 -2.61 -8.29 -16.35
N GLU A 61 -1.47 -7.65 -16.64
CA GLU A 61 -0.95 -7.46 -18.00
C GLU A 61 -0.70 -8.80 -18.71
N PHE A 62 -0.02 -9.73 -18.02
CA PHE A 62 0.24 -11.06 -18.58
C PHE A 62 -1.04 -11.83 -18.91
N MET A 63 -2.05 -11.78 -18.03
CA MET A 63 -3.35 -12.38 -18.30
C MET A 63 -4.06 -11.72 -19.49
N GLY A 64 -3.96 -10.39 -19.63
CA GLY A 64 -4.49 -9.68 -20.80
C GLY A 64 -3.89 -10.18 -22.11
N ILE A 65 -2.57 -10.29 -22.18
CA ILE A 65 -1.86 -10.82 -23.36
C ILE A 65 -2.30 -12.26 -23.68
N LEU A 66 -2.41 -13.12 -22.67
CA LEU A 66 -2.87 -14.50 -22.87
C LEU A 66 -4.31 -14.58 -23.41
N LEU A 67 -5.20 -13.71 -22.93
CA LEU A 67 -6.60 -13.66 -23.40
C LEU A 67 -6.67 -13.18 -24.85
N ASP A 68 -5.87 -12.19 -25.22
CA ASP A 68 -5.79 -11.68 -26.59
C ASP A 68 -5.27 -12.74 -27.58
N GLU A 69 -4.34 -13.61 -27.16
CA GLU A 69 -3.82 -14.70 -28.00
C GLU A 69 -4.80 -15.87 -28.16
N LEU A 70 -5.72 -16.04 -27.21
CA LEU A 70 -6.76 -17.09 -27.24
C LEU A 70 -8.03 -16.67 -28.00
N ALA A 71 -8.18 -15.39 -28.34
CA ALA A 71 -9.32 -14.81 -29.05
C ALA A 71 -9.16 -14.90 -30.58
#